data_AF-A0A957IJJ0-F1
#
_entry.id   AF-A0A957IJJ0-F1
#
_cell.length_a   1.000
_cell.length_b   1.000
_cell.length_c   1.000
_cell.angle_alpha   90.00
_cell.angle_beta   90.00
_cell.angle_gamma   90.00
#
_symmetry.space_group_name_H-M   'P 1'
#
loop_
_entity.id
_entity.type
_entity.pdbx_description
1 polymer ?
#
loop_
_entity_poly.entity_id
_entity_poly.type
_entity_poly.pdbx_seq_one_letter_code
_entity_poly.pdbx_strand_id
1 'polypeptide(L)'
;AIPIAIMLGLTWRDARLGRKVPRRFASYPPYAILALHLAMALVYTTPWDNYLVATSVWWYDQAKVTGIVFGYVPIEEYTFFLVQPILSGLWLLFWLRRQPNKVQKGWENGRFRLTALAILGIIWLAMVAILVARWAPGTYMALILAWALLPIMLQVGFGGDILWQHRKLVLLGLAPPTLFLAAADALAIYDGIWTIDPAQTLNWHIGGILPFEEFLFFLITNVLVIFGMTLFLSAESQERLEQMKTAVAQWRAGRLPMASEK
;
A
#
# COMPACT_ATOMS: atom_id res chain seq x y z
N ALA A 1 6.32 -13.00 -13.87
CA ALA A 1 5.26 -14.05 -13.96
C ALA A 1 5.37 -15.17 -12.91
N ILE A 2 6.57 -15.74 -12.67
CA ILE A 2 6.76 -16.92 -11.80
C ILE A 2 6.17 -16.77 -10.37
N PRO A 3 6.37 -15.67 -9.63
CA PRO A 3 5.85 -15.54 -8.26
C PRO A 3 4.32 -15.61 -8.19
N ILE A 4 3.61 -14.97 -9.13
CA ILE A 4 2.15 -15.00 -9.17
C ILE A 4 1.66 -16.42 -9.46
N ALA A 5 2.29 -17.15 -10.39
CA ALA A 5 1.94 -18.54 -10.67
C ALA A 5 2.08 -19.42 -9.41
N ILE A 6 3.16 -19.23 -8.64
CA ILE A 6 3.34 -19.90 -7.34
C ILE A 6 2.19 -19.53 -6.39
N MET A 7 1.83 -18.25 -6.29
CA MET A 7 0.75 -17.79 -5.41
C MET A 7 -0.63 -18.31 -5.80
N LEU A 8 -0.91 -18.44 -7.09
CA LEU A 8 -2.13 -19.05 -7.61
C LEU A 8 -2.16 -20.55 -7.28
N GLY A 9 -1.04 -21.27 -7.47
CA GLY A 9 -0.92 -22.68 -7.08
C GLY A 9 -1.12 -22.91 -5.58
N LEU A 10 -0.54 -22.05 -4.74
CA LEU A 10 -0.73 -22.08 -3.29
C LEU A 10 -2.18 -21.79 -2.89
N THR A 11 -2.84 -20.85 -3.58
CA THR A 11 -4.25 -20.51 -3.36
C THR A 11 -5.16 -21.67 -3.76
N TRP A 12 -4.89 -22.32 -4.88
CA TRP A 12 -5.61 -23.51 -5.32
C TRP A 12 -5.43 -24.67 -4.32
N ARG A 13 -4.20 -24.89 -3.84
CA ARG A 13 -3.90 -25.90 -2.81
C ARG A 13 -4.65 -25.61 -1.51
N ASP A 14 -4.62 -24.36 -1.03
CA ASP A 14 -5.35 -23.98 0.19
C ASP A 14 -6.87 -24.21 0.02
N ALA A 15 -7.44 -23.92 -1.16
CA ALA A 15 -8.83 -24.20 -1.47
C ALA A 15 -9.16 -25.71 -1.46
N ARG A 16 -8.29 -26.55 -2.05
CA ARG A 16 -8.40 -28.03 -2.01
C ARG A 16 -8.34 -28.59 -0.59
N LEU A 17 -7.55 -27.97 0.28
CA LEU A 17 -7.42 -28.34 1.69
C LEU A 17 -8.52 -27.73 2.58
N GLY A 18 -9.50 -27.03 2.01
CA GLY A 18 -10.58 -26.40 2.77
C GLY A 18 -10.14 -25.25 3.67
N ARG A 19 -8.93 -24.69 3.46
CA ARG A 19 -8.39 -23.58 4.26
C ARG A 19 -9.08 -22.29 3.87
N LYS A 20 -9.90 -21.76 4.78
CA LYS A 20 -10.63 -20.49 4.60
C LYS A 20 -9.99 -19.36 5.39
N VAL A 21 -10.27 -18.13 4.99
CA VAL A 21 -9.91 -16.95 5.79
C VAL A 21 -10.72 -17.01 7.11
N PRO A 22 -10.10 -16.78 8.28
CA PRO A 22 -10.80 -16.79 9.57
C PRO A 22 -11.96 -15.79 9.60
N ARG A 23 -12.99 -16.05 10.43
CA ARG A 23 -14.21 -15.22 10.48
C ARG A 23 -13.91 -13.74 10.78
N ARG A 24 -12.90 -13.47 11.63
CA ARG A 24 -12.44 -12.11 11.94
C ARG A 24 -11.84 -11.33 10.76
N PHE A 25 -11.53 -12.01 9.66
CA PHE A 25 -11.02 -11.41 8.41
C PHE A 25 -11.95 -11.72 7.22
N ALA A 26 -13.22 -12.06 7.48
CA ALA A 26 -14.18 -12.47 6.46
C ALA A 26 -15.33 -11.46 6.31
N SER A 27 -15.11 -10.19 6.66
CA SER A 27 -16.11 -9.11 6.55
C SER A 27 -16.60 -8.91 5.12
N TYR A 28 -15.69 -9.04 4.14
CA TYR A 28 -16.01 -8.97 2.71
C TYR A 28 -15.35 -10.12 1.95
N PRO A 29 -15.84 -10.47 0.74
CA PRO A 29 -15.18 -11.44 -0.13
C PRO A 29 -13.74 -11.01 -0.45
N PRO A 30 -12.71 -11.80 -0.09
CA PRO A 30 -11.32 -11.34 -0.21
C PRO A 30 -10.87 -10.97 -1.63
N TYR A 31 -11.40 -11.66 -2.63
CA TYR A 31 -11.09 -11.37 -4.04
C TYR A 31 -11.81 -10.13 -4.56
N ALA A 32 -12.97 -9.78 -4.00
CA ALA A 32 -13.64 -8.51 -4.34
C ALA A 32 -12.84 -7.32 -3.80
N ILE A 33 -12.31 -7.43 -2.57
CA ILE A 33 -11.41 -6.43 -1.99
C ILE A 33 -10.12 -6.34 -2.79
N LEU A 34 -9.54 -7.46 -3.23
CA LEU A 34 -8.37 -7.43 -4.11
C LEU A 34 -8.68 -6.72 -5.45
N ALA A 35 -9.81 -7.05 -6.09
CA ALA A 35 -10.22 -6.38 -7.33
C ALA A 35 -10.43 -4.87 -7.15
N LEU A 36 -10.97 -4.44 -6.01
CA LEU A 36 -11.05 -3.03 -5.67
C LEU A 36 -9.67 -2.37 -5.61
N HIS A 37 -8.67 -3.04 -5.01
CA HIS A 37 -7.30 -2.50 -4.98
C HIS A 37 -6.66 -2.43 -6.36
N LEU A 38 -6.98 -3.35 -7.28
CA LEU A 38 -6.54 -3.26 -8.68
C LEU A 38 -7.11 -2.04 -9.39
N ALA A 39 -8.42 -1.79 -9.22
CA ALA A 39 -9.07 -0.62 -9.78
C ALA A 39 -8.50 0.68 -9.18
N MET A 40 -8.31 0.72 -7.86
CA MET A 40 -7.71 1.89 -7.19
C MET A 40 -6.27 2.11 -7.62
N ALA A 41 -5.44 1.06 -7.75
CA ALA A 41 -4.07 1.18 -8.21
C ALA A 41 -4.01 1.75 -9.63
N LEU A 42 -4.83 1.25 -10.56
CA LEU A 42 -4.91 1.82 -11.90
C LEU A 42 -5.30 3.30 -11.87
N VAL A 43 -6.41 3.65 -11.21
CA VAL A 43 -6.95 5.03 -11.25
C VAL A 43 -6.04 6.02 -10.52
N TYR A 44 -5.50 5.63 -9.36
CA TYR A 44 -4.76 6.53 -8.48
C TYR A 44 -3.28 6.66 -8.86
N THR A 45 -2.68 5.61 -9.41
CA THR A 45 -1.26 5.62 -9.81
C THR A 45 -1.07 6.21 -11.20
N THR A 46 -2.01 6.00 -12.14
CA THR A 46 -1.89 6.50 -13.53
C THR A 46 -1.48 7.98 -13.64
N PRO A 47 -2.16 8.95 -13.01
CA PRO A 47 -1.79 10.36 -13.16
C PRO A 47 -0.45 10.69 -12.49
N TRP A 48 -0.13 10.03 -11.37
CA TRP A 48 1.14 10.20 -10.67
C TRP A 48 2.30 9.71 -11.53
N ASP A 49 2.20 8.50 -12.03
CA ASP A 49 3.29 7.87 -12.77
C ASP A 49 3.57 8.55 -14.11
N ASN A 50 2.50 8.95 -14.82
CA ASN A 50 2.62 9.77 -16.02
C ASN A 50 3.31 11.10 -15.74
N TYR A 51 3.09 11.71 -14.57
CA TYR A 51 3.78 12.93 -14.20
C TYR A 51 5.28 12.69 -13.98
N LEU A 52 5.68 11.59 -13.34
CA LEU A 52 7.10 11.28 -13.13
C LEU A 52 7.84 11.10 -14.45
N VAL A 53 7.27 10.34 -15.38
CA VAL A 53 7.89 10.12 -16.70
C VAL A 53 7.87 11.41 -17.53
N ALA A 54 6.77 12.16 -17.54
CA ALA A 54 6.68 13.45 -18.26
C ALA A 54 7.68 14.49 -17.74
N THR A 55 8.04 14.45 -16.45
CA THR A 55 9.02 15.36 -15.83
C THR A 55 10.42 14.76 -15.75
N SER A 56 10.65 13.62 -16.41
CA SER A 56 11.94 12.94 -16.49
C SER A 56 12.55 12.61 -15.13
N VAL A 57 11.72 12.37 -14.11
CA VAL A 57 12.20 11.81 -12.83
C VAL A 57 12.83 10.43 -13.09
N TRP A 58 12.26 9.70 -14.05
CA TRP A 58 12.81 8.49 -14.62
C TRP A 58 12.24 8.23 -16.01
N TRP A 59 12.88 7.35 -16.78
CA TRP A 59 12.45 7.01 -18.15
C TRP A 59 12.88 5.60 -18.54
N TYR A 60 12.26 5.07 -19.60
CA TYR A 60 12.54 3.74 -20.15
C TYR A 60 13.47 3.78 -21.37
N ASP A 61 14.24 2.71 -21.53
CA ASP A 61 14.87 2.38 -22.80
C ASP A 61 13.82 1.91 -23.81
N GLN A 62 13.64 2.70 -24.88
CA GLN A 62 12.65 2.44 -25.92
C GLN A 62 12.88 1.10 -26.65
N ALA A 63 14.11 0.57 -26.64
CA ALA A 63 14.42 -0.72 -27.23
C ALA A 63 13.98 -1.92 -26.37
N LYS A 64 13.60 -1.68 -25.11
CA LYS A 64 13.25 -2.73 -24.12
C LYS A 64 11.78 -2.72 -23.70
N VAL A 65 10.97 -1.87 -24.32
CA VAL A 65 9.51 -1.81 -24.15
C VAL A 65 8.81 -2.13 -25.47
N THR A 66 7.54 -2.53 -25.42
CA THR A 66 6.75 -2.91 -26.60
C THR A 66 6.42 -1.73 -27.52
N GLY A 67 6.66 -0.49 -27.09
CA GLY A 67 6.33 0.73 -27.83
C GLY A 67 4.86 1.16 -27.72
N ILE A 68 4.02 0.41 -27.00
CA ILE A 68 2.65 0.82 -26.72
C ILE A 68 2.66 1.75 -25.50
N VAL A 69 2.34 3.03 -25.72
CA VAL A 69 2.38 4.08 -24.69
C VAL A 69 0.99 4.66 -24.47
N PHE A 70 0.58 4.80 -23.21
CA PHE A 70 -0.62 5.52 -22.81
C PHE A 70 -0.22 6.76 -22.00
N GLY A 71 -0.43 7.95 -22.58
CA GLY A 71 0.12 9.19 -22.04
C GLY A 71 1.63 9.25 -22.29
N TYR A 72 2.42 9.12 -21.23
CA TYR A 72 3.89 9.10 -21.26
C TYR A 72 4.47 7.72 -20.90
N VAL A 73 3.65 6.84 -20.35
CA VAL A 73 4.09 5.59 -19.72
C VAL A 73 3.81 4.37 -20.63
N PRO A 74 4.76 3.44 -20.79
CA PRO A 74 4.55 2.18 -21.51
C PRO A 74 3.50 1.27 -20.86
N ILE A 75 2.85 0.41 -21.65
CA ILE A 75 1.82 -0.55 -21.19
C ILE A 75 2.35 -1.56 -20.14
N GLU A 76 3.66 -1.81 -20.14
CA GLU A 76 4.35 -2.64 -19.16
C GLU A 76 4.15 -2.12 -17.73
N GLU A 77 4.13 -0.79 -17.56
CA GLU A 77 3.96 -0.17 -16.25
C GLU A 77 2.52 -0.28 -15.74
N TYR A 78 1.53 -0.10 -16.64
CA TYR A 78 0.13 -0.36 -16.30
C TYR A 78 -0.08 -1.84 -15.94
N THR A 79 0.69 -2.74 -16.55
CA THR A 79 0.71 -4.16 -16.16
C THR A 79 1.32 -4.31 -14.77
N PHE A 80 2.38 -3.57 -14.44
CA PHE A 80 2.98 -3.53 -13.11
C PHE A 80 1.99 -3.04 -12.03
N PHE A 81 1.21 -1.99 -12.32
CA PHE A 81 0.15 -1.48 -11.42
C PHE A 81 -0.86 -2.55 -11.01
N LEU A 82 -1.04 -3.58 -11.84
CA LEU A 82 -1.91 -4.72 -11.57
C LEU A 82 -1.15 -5.90 -10.93
N VAL A 83 0.03 -6.22 -11.44
CA VAL A 83 0.86 -7.35 -11.00
C VAL A 83 1.26 -7.20 -9.54
N GLN A 84 1.65 -6.00 -9.10
CA GLN A 84 2.08 -5.79 -7.73
C GLN A 84 0.94 -6.03 -6.72
N PRO A 85 -0.25 -5.40 -6.82
CA PRO A 85 -1.32 -5.67 -5.86
C PRO A 85 -1.81 -7.12 -5.92
N ILE A 86 -1.80 -7.78 -7.10
CA ILE A 86 -2.10 -9.22 -7.19
C ILE A 86 -1.10 -10.02 -6.35
N LEU A 87 0.20 -9.79 -6.53
CA LEU A 87 1.25 -10.50 -5.80
C LEU A 87 1.11 -10.29 -4.29
N SER A 88 1.09 -9.03 -3.84
CA SER A 88 1.04 -8.66 -2.43
C SER A 88 -0.28 -9.06 -1.77
N GLY A 89 -1.40 -8.91 -2.48
CA GLY A 89 -2.72 -9.32 -2.02
C GLY A 89 -2.84 -10.83 -1.87
N LEU A 90 -2.43 -11.62 -2.86
CA LEU A 90 -2.42 -13.08 -2.75
C LEU A 90 -1.48 -13.56 -1.63
N TRP A 91 -0.34 -12.89 -1.45
CA TRP A 91 0.61 -13.18 -0.37
C TRP A 91 0.00 -12.91 1.01
N LEU A 92 -0.70 -11.79 1.19
CA LEU A 92 -1.44 -11.50 2.40
C LEU A 92 -2.53 -12.56 2.67
N LEU A 93 -3.30 -12.94 1.65
CA LEU A 93 -4.35 -13.96 1.77
C LEU A 93 -3.78 -15.32 2.18
N PHE A 94 -2.61 -15.69 1.67
CA PHE A 94 -1.90 -16.89 2.09
C PHE A 94 -1.63 -16.89 3.60
N TRP A 95 -1.15 -15.78 4.16
CA TRP A 95 -0.89 -15.67 5.60
C TRP A 95 -2.17 -15.55 6.43
N LEU A 96 -3.19 -14.86 5.92
CA LEU A 96 -4.50 -14.74 6.55
C LEU A 96 -5.16 -16.11 6.78
N ARG A 97 -5.13 -17.00 5.78
CA ARG A 97 -5.65 -18.38 5.89
C ARG A 97 -4.92 -19.25 6.93
N ARG A 98 -3.74 -18.82 7.38
CA ARG A 98 -2.90 -19.49 8.40
C ARG A 98 -3.05 -18.85 9.78
N GLN A 99 -3.84 -17.79 9.91
CA GLN A 99 -4.11 -17.17 11.20
C GLN A 99 -5.11 -18.01 12.01
N PRO A 100 -4.94 -18.10 13.34
CA PRO A 100 -5.90 -18.81 14.18
C PRO A 100 -7.25 -18.10 14.19
N ASN A 101 -8.34 -18.87 14.23
CA ASN A 101 -9.70 -18.36 14.37
C ASN A 101 -10.05 -18.09 15.85
N LYS A 102 -9.11 -17.49 16.60
CA LYS A 102 -9.33 -17.07 17.99
C LYS A 102 -9.73 -15.59 18.00
N VAL A 103 -10.83 -15.29 18.68
CA VAL A 103 -11.24 -13.90 18.96
C VAL A 103 -10.15 -13.29 19.86
N GLN A 104 -9.55 -12.21 19.39
CA GLN A 104 -8.65 -11.40 20.19
C GLN A 104 -9.42 -10.16 20.59
N LYS A 105 -9.31 -9.75 21.86
CA LYS A 105 -9.87 -8.46 22.28
C LYS A 105 -9.17 -7.36 21.47
N GLY A 106 -9.95 -6.50 20.82
CA GLY A 106 -9.44 -5.37 20.05
C GLY A 106 -8.52 -4.51 20.92
N TRP A 107 -7.36 -4.12 20.38
CA TRP A 107 -6.53 -3.09 20.99
C TRP A 107 -7.03 -1.73 20.51
N GLU A 108 -7.99 -1.16 21.22
CA GLU A 108 -8.48 0.18 20.93
C GLU A 108 -7.56 1.22 21.54
N ASN A 109 -6.85 1.97 20.69
CA ASN A 109 -5.95 3.02 21.15
C ASN A 109 -6.05 4.27 20.28
N GLY A 110 -6.97 5.17 20.64
CA GLY A 110 -7.16 6.44 19.94
C GLY A 110 -5.94 7.36 20.00
N ARG A 111 -5.21 7.38 21.12
CA ARG A 111 -3.98 8.20 21.26
C ARG A 111 -2.92 7.73 20.28
N PHE A 112 -2.71 6.43 20.17
CA PHE A 112 -1.78 5.85 19.19
C PHE A 112 -2.13 6.27 17.76
N ARG A 113 -3.41 6.13 17.36
CA ARG A 113 -3.86 6.54 16.02
C ARG A 113 -3.63 8.03 15.77
N LEU A 114 -3.97 8.88 16.74
CA LEU A 114 -3.81 10.33 16.62
C LEU A 114 -2.32 10.73 16.53
N THR A 115 -1.47 10.14 17.36
CA THR A 115 -0.02 10.40 17.33
C THR A 115 0.59 9.92 16.00
N ALA A 116 0.24 8.72 15.54
CA ALA A 116 0.70 8.22 14.25
C ALA A 116 0.23 9.12 13.09
N LEU A 117 -1.04 9.53 13.10
CA LEU A 117 -1.60 10.45 12.12
C LEU A 117 -0.88 11.81 12.12
N ALA A 118 -0.59 12.36 13.30
CA ALA A 118 0.15 13.62 13.43
C ALA A 118 1.57 13.51 12.86
N ILE A 119 2.29 12.44 13.17
CA ILE A 119 3.63 12.17 12.63
C ILE A 119 3.59 12.07 11.10
N LEU A 120 2.64 11.30 10.55
CA LEU A 120 2.47 11.17 9.10
C LEU A 120 2.11 12.50 8.45
N GLY A 121 1.28 13.32 9.10
CA GLY A 121 0.93 14.66 8.63
C GLY A 121 2.14 15.61 8.60
N ILE A 122 3.00 15.57 9.62
CA ILE A 122 4.25 16.36 9.64
C ILE A 122 5.19 15.93 8.51
N ILE A 123 5.36 14.62 8.31
CA ILE A 123 6.18 14.10 7.20
C ILE A 123 5.60 14.54 5.86
N TRP A 124 4.29 14.41 5.67
CA TRP A 124 3.63 14.83 4.44
C TRP A 124 3.83 16.32 4.16
N LEU A 125 3.66 17.19 5.18
CA LEU A 125 3.90 18.63 5.05
C LEU A 125 5.36 18.92 4.67
N ALA A 126 6.33 18.19 5.23
CA ALA A 126 7.73 18.34 4.86
C ALA A 126 7.97 17.97 3.38
N MET A 127 7.34 16.90 2.87
CA MET A 127 7.46 16.51 1.46
C MET A 127 6.83 17.54 0.54
N VAL A 128 5.66 18.08 0.89
CA VAL A 128 5.05 19.19 0.15
C VAL A 128 5.96 20.42 0.15
N ALA A 129 6.57 20.76 1.28
CA ALA A 129 7.51 21.87 1.36
C ALA A 129 8.73 21.68 0.44
N ILE A 130 9.26 20.45 0.33
CA ILE A 130 10.35 20.12 -0.62
C ILE A 130 9.92 20.38 -2.06
N LEU A 131 8.72 19.93 -2.45
CA LEU A 131 8.19 20.15 -3.81
C LEU A 131 7.97 21.63 -4.11
N VAL A 132 7.41 22.39 -3.15
CA VAL A 132 7.21 23.84 -3.29
C VAL A 132 8.54 24.59 -3.38
N ALA A 133 9.54 24.18 -2.60
CA ALA A 133 10.89 24.74 -2.65
C ALA A 133 11.67 24.36 -3.93
N ARG A 134 11.16 23.41 -4.73
CA ARG A 134 11.78 22.90 -5.96
C ARG A 134 13.20 22.39 -5.73
N TRP A 135 13.44 21.75 -4.59
CA TRP A 135 14.75 21.17 -4.30
C TRP A 135 14.93 19.88 -5.10
N ALA A 136 15.67 19.97 -6.20
CA ALA A 136 15.77 18.91 -7.20
C ALA A 136 16.13 17.52 -6.59
N PRO A 137 17.20 17.34 -5.78
CA PRO A 137 17.55 16.03 -5.23
C PRO A 137 16.47 15.36 -4.36
N GLY A 138 15.56 16.14 -3.78
CA GLY A 138 14.46 15.61 -2.97
C GLY A 138 13.18 15.31 -3.75
N THR A 139 13.15 15.59 -5.06
CA THR A 139 11.93 15.58 -5.87
C THR A 139 11.30 14.20 -5.90
N TYR A 140 12.08 13.15 -6.21
CA TYR A 140 11.52 11.82 -6.36
C TYR A 140 10.93 11.29 -5.04
N MET A 141 11.72 11.35 -3.97
CA MET A 141 11.30 11.03 -2.60
C MET A 141 10.01 11.76 -2.20
N ALA A 142 9.97 13.08 -2.44
CA ALA A 142 8.83 13.91 -2.07
C ALA A 142 7.59 13.59 -2.91
N LEU A 143 7.73 13.27 -4.20
CA LEU A 143 6.61 12.84 -5.05
C LEU A 143 6.02 11.51 -4.58
N ILE A 144 6.85 10.53 -4.19
CA ILE A 144 6.37 9.25 -3.64
C ILE A 144 5.53 9.49 -2.38
N LEU A 145 6.11 10.20 -1.41
CA LEU A 145 5.50 10.35 -0.09
C LEU A 145 4.33 11.36 -0.08
N ALA A 146 4.38 12.44 -0.84
CA ALA A 146 3.26 13.39 -0.94
C ALA A 146 2.01 12.71 -1.53
N TRP A 147 2.19 11.82 -2.51
CA TRP A 147 1.11 11.05 -3.13
C TRP A 147 0.57 9.95 -2.23
N ALA A 148 1.44 9.13 -1.65
CA ALA A 148 1.01 7.93 -0.93
C ALA A 148 0.57 8.20 0.52
N LEU A 149 1.13 9.21 1.19
CA LEU A 149 0.80 9.44 2.59
C LEU A 149 -0.65 9.91 2.78
N LEU A 150 -1.29 10.53 1.79
CA LEU A 150 -2.71 10.93 1.87
C LEU A 150 -3.63 9.72 2.18
N PRO A 151 -3.68 8.65 1.37
CA PRO A 151 -4.46 7.46 1.69
C PRO A 151 -3.92 6.70 2.91
N ILE A 152 -2.60 6.67 3.16
CA ILE A 152 -2.05 6.00 4.36
C ILE A 152 -2.53 6.68 5.64
N MET A 153 -2.58 8.02 5.67
CA MET A 153 -3.12 8.79 6.80
C MET A 153 -4.57 8.43 7.07
N LEU A 154 -5.40 8.24 6.04
CA LEU A 154 -6.79 7.77 6.21
C LEU A 154 -6.84 6.37 6.82
N GLN A 155 -6.01 5.45 6.31
CA GLN A 155 -5.94 4.06 6.80
C GLN A 155 -5.46 4.00 8.27
N VAL A 156 -4.42 4.75 8.61
CA VAL A 156 -3.84 4.81 9.97
C VAL A 156 -4.75 5.56 10.93
N GLY A 157 -5.36 6.66 10.51
CA GLY A 157 -6.34 7.40 11.32
C GLY A 157 -7.57 6.56 11.64
N PHE A 158 -8.06 5.79 10.67
CA PHE A 158 -9.21 4.90 10.85
C PHE A 158 -8.86 3.67 11.71
N GLY A 159 -7.77 2.97 11.40
CA GLY A 159 -7.50 1.63 11.91
C GLY A 159 -6.04 1.33 12.24
N GLY A 160 -5.21 2.33 12.51
CA GLY A 160 -3.79 2.14 12.86
C GLY A 160 -3.56 1.20 14.04
N ASP A 161 -4.47 1.23 15.02
CA ASP A 161 -4.45 0.31 16.17
C ASP A 161 -4.82 -1.13 15.79
N ILE A 162 -5.79 -1.34 14.90
CA ILE A 162 -6.14 -2.65 14.32
C ILE A 162 -4.93 -3.21 13.55
N LEU A 163 -4.26 -2.37 12.75
CA LEU A 163 -3.03 -2.75 12.03
C LEU A 163 -1.91 -3.15 12.99
N TRP A 164 -1.73 -2.39 14.08
CA TRP A 164 -0.71 -2.68 15.10
C TRP A 164 -1.00 -3.95 15.91
N GLN A 165 -2.27 -4.20 16.23
CA GLN A 165 -2.72 -5.45 16.83
C GLN A 165 -2.30 -6.64 15.95
N HIS A 166 -2.41 -6.49 14.63
CA HIS A 166 -2.01 -7.48 13.64
C HIS A 166 -0.60 -7.26 13.06
N ARG A 167 0.29 -6.53 13.75
CA ARG A 167 1.63 -6.16 13.24
C ARG A 167 2.46 -7.33 12.69
N LYS A 168 2.37 -8.53 13.28
CA LYS A 168 3.07 -9.70 12.75
C LYS A 168 2.58 -10.10 11.36
N LEU A 169 1.25 -10.11 11.16
CA LEU A 169 0.65 -10.39 9.86
C LEU A 169 0.98 -9.28 8.86
N VAL A 170 0.88 -8.02 9.28
CA VAL A 170 1.22 -6.85 8.46
C VAL A 170 2.69 -6.90 8.03
N LEU A 171 3.62 -7.15 8.95
CA LEU A 171 5.04 -7.29 8.64
C LEU A 171 5.32 -8.46 7.69
N LEU A 172 4.67 -9.61 7.90
CA LEU A 172 4.78 -10.76 6.99
C LEU A 172 4.17 -10.46 5.62
N GLY A 173 3.14 -9.62 5.55
CA GLY A 173 2.53 -9.17 4.30
C GLY A 173 3.41 -8.17 3.54
N LEU A 174 4.16 -7.33 4.26
CA LEU A 174 5.00 -6.26 3.67
C LEU A 174 6.39 -6.74 3.27
N ALA A 175 7.13 -7.35 4.20
CA ALA A 175 8.56 -7.54 4.01
C ALA A 175 8.91 -8.42 2.78
N PRO A 176 8.29 -9.60 2.58
CA PRO A 176 8.66 -10.46 1.45
C PRO A 176 8.32 -9.85 0.08
N PRO A 177 7.12 -9.30 -0.18
CA PRO A 177 6.84 -8.64 -1.46
C PRO A 177 7.73 -7.42 -1.70
N THR A 178 7.98 -6.58 -0.68
CA THR A 178 8.86 -5.40 -0.83
C THR A 178 10.28 -5.80 -1.19
N LEU A 179 10.86 -6.77 -0.46
CA LEU A 179 12.22 -7.24 -0.73
C LEU A 179 12.33 -7.91 -2.11
N PHE A 180 11.33 -8.69 -2.49
CA PHE A 180 11.28 -9.32 -3.81
C PHE A 180 11.23 -8.29 -4.94
N LEU A 181 10.34 -7.30 -4.84
CA LEU A 181 10.18 -6.26 -5.85
C LEU A 181 11.41 -5.36 -5.95
N ALA A 182 11.96 -4.93 -4.80
CA ALA A 182 13.20 -4.15 -4.77
C ALA A 182 14.38 -4.92 -5.40
N ALA A 183 14.49 -6.24 -5.18
CA ALA A 183 15.52 -7.04 -5.82
C ALA A 183 15.30 -7.18 -7.34
N ALA A 184 14.05 -7.35 -7.78
CA ALA A 184 13.73 -7.41 -9.20
C ALA A 184 14.00 -6.07 -9.92
N ASP A 185 13.68 -4.96 -9.25
CA ASP A 185 13.92 -3.61 -9.74
C ASP A 185 15.41 -3.29 -9.85
N ALA A 186 16.21 -3.70 -8.86
CA ALA A 186 17.66 -3.56 -8.91
C ALA A 186 18.26 -4.26 -10.15
N LEU A 187 17.74 -5.44 -10.53
CA LEU A 187 18.17 -6.14 -11.74
C LEU A 187 17.74 -5.39 -13.00
N ALA A 188 16.52 -4.86 -13.04
CA ALA A 188 16.02 -4.12 -14.18
C ALA A 188 16.76 -2.79 -14.42
N ILE A 189 17.12 -2.08 -13.35
CA ILE A 189 17.98 -0.89 -13.41
C ILE A 189 19.39 -1.28 -13.87
N TYR A 190 19.96 -2.35 -13.31
CA TYR A 190 21.27 -2.85 -13.73
C TYR A 190 21.31 -3.21 -15.22
N ASP A 191 20.25 -3.83 -15.72
CA ASP A 191 20.08 -4.18 -17.14
C ASP A 191 19.68 -2.96 -18.00
N GLY A 192 19.47 -1.79 -17.41
CA GLY A 192 19.13 -0.54 -18.10
C GLY A 192 17.77 -0.58 -18.79
N ILE A 193 16.76 -1.24 -18.19
CA ILE A 193 15.38 -1.21 -18.69
C ILE A 193 14.78 0.19 -18.47
N TRP A 194 15.04 0.76 -17.30
CA TRP A 194 14.77 2.17 -17.00
C TRP A 194 15.94 2.81 -16.27
N THR A 195 15.95 4.13 -16.22
CA THR A 195 16.96 4.94 -15.55
C THR A 195 16.28 6.01 -14.71
N ILE A 196 16.74 6.18 -13.48
CA ILE A 196 16.31 7.23 -12.56
C ILE A 196 17.25 8.44 -12.72
N ASP A 197 16.69 9.65 -12.75
CA ASP A 197 17.48 10.88 -12.90
C ASP A 197 18.33 11.15 -11.65
N PRO A 198 19.68 11.14 -11.74
CA PRO A 198 20.57 11.46 -10.62
C PRO A 198 20.37 12.87 -10.07
N ALA A 199 19.84 13.81 -10.86
CA ALA A 199 19.60 15.18 -10.41
C ALA A 199 18.33 15.31 -9.55
N GLN A 200 17.40 14.36 -9.66
CA GLN A 200 16.10 14.39 -8.97
C GLN A 200 15.96 13.41 -7.80
N THR A 201 17.07 12.71 -7.48
CA THR A 201 17.16 11.67 -6.45
C THR A 201 18.24 12.00 -5.43
N LEU A 202 18.18 11.38 -4.24
CA LEU A 202 19.15 11.58 -3.16
C LEU A 202 20.51 10.93 -3.44
N ASN A 203 20.59 10.08 -4.47
CA ASN A 203 21.78 9.31 -4.86
C ASN A 203 22.27 8.35 -3.78
N TRP A 204 21.39 7.95 -2.87
CA TRP A 204 21.65 6.89 -1.89
C TRP A 204 21.27 5.55 -2.50
N HIS A 205 22.26 4.65 -2.64
CA HIS A 205 22.05 3.37 -3.33
C HIS A 205 22.19 2.18 -2.37
N ILE A 206 21.20 1.29 -2.38
CA ILE A 206 21.22 0.02 -1.68
C ILE A 206 21.99 -0.99 -2.54
N GLY A 207 23.04 -1.60 -1.96
CA GLY A 207 23.89 -2.54 -2.69
C GLY A 207 24.67 -1.91 -3.85
N GLY A 208 24.76 -0.58 -3.90
CA GLY A 208 25.43 0.16 -4.99
C GLY A 208 24.66 0.22 -6.31
N ILE A 209 23.42 -0.28 -6.36
CA ILE A 209 22.62 -0.36 -7.60
C ILE A 209 21.26 0.33 -7.43
N LEU A 210 20.48 -0.07 -6.42
CA LEU A 210 19.09 0.35 -6.29
C LEU A 210 18.98 1.70 -5.56
N PRO A 211 18.42 2.76 -6.17
CA PRO A 211 18.13 4.00 -5.45
C PRO A 211 17.22 3.74 -4.24
N PHE A 212 17.47 4.40 -3.12
CA PHE A 212 16.68 4.22 -1.89
C PHE A 212 15.19 4.53 -2.10
N GLU A 213 14.91 5.50 -2.96
CA GLU A 213 13.57 5.91 -3.40
C GLU A 213 12.78 4.74 -4.02
N GLU A 214 13.42 3.87 -4.81
CA GLU A 214 12.77 2.69 -5.39
C GLU A 214 12.36 1.69 -4.31
N PHE A 215 13.27 1.41 -3.36
CA PHE A 215 12.93 0.56 -2.22
C PHE A 215 11.76 1.13 -1.42
N LEU A 216 11.77 2.46 -1.20
CA LEU A 216 10.68 3.14 -0.52
C LEU A 216 9.37 3.08 -1.32
N PHE A 217 9.43 3.24 -2.64
CA PHE A 217 8.29 3.13 -3.54
C PHE A 217 7.63 1.75 -3.38
N PHE A 218 8.38 0.64 -3.46
CA PHE A 218 7.83 -0.70 -3.25
C PHE A 218 7.29 -0.91 -1.83
N LEU A 219 7.97 -0.35 -0.82
CA LEU A 219 7.50 -0.42 0.56
C LEU A 219 6.15 0.27 0.71
N ILE A 220 6.04 1.51 0.24
CA ILE A 220 4.87 2.37 0.43
C ILE A 220 3.67 1.90 -0.40
N THR A 221 3.88 1.45 -1.63
CA THR A 221 2.83 0.84 -2.45
C THR A 221 2.34 -0.48 -1.85
N ASN A 222 3.23 -1.30 -1.27
CA ASN A 222 2.81 -2.46 -0.49
C ASN A 222 2.08 -2.07 0.80
N VAL A 223 2.46 -0.99 1.47
CA VAL A 223 1.71 -0.45 2.63
C VAL A 223 0.27 -0.14 2.24
N LEU A 224 0.04 0.58 1.13
CA LEU A 224 -1.31 0.90 0.65
C LEU A 224 -2.19 -0.34 0.48
N VAL A 225 -1.64 -1.39 -0.16
CA VAL A 225 -2.36 -2.65 -0.41
C VAL A 225 -2.58 -3.45 0.88
N ILE A 226 -1.52 -3.68 1.66
CA ILE A 226 -1.58 -4.54 2.84
C ILE A 226 -2.44 -3.91 3.93
N PHE A 227 -2.32 -2.60 4.17
CA PHE A 227 -3.16 -1.90 5.14
C PHE A 227 -4.61 -1.89 4.68
N GLY A 228 -4.86 -1.47 3.43
CA GLY A 228 -6.20 -1.42 2.86
C GLY A 228 -6.91 -2.76 2.94
N MET A 229 -6.29 -3.84 2.45
CA MET A 229 -6.86 -5.18 2.51
C MET A 229 -7.06 -5.67 3.96
N THR A 230 -6.10 -5.43 4.87
CA THR A 230 -6.24 -5.84 6.27
C THR A 230 -7.43 -5.16 6.94
N LEU A 231 -7.60 -3.85 6.72
CA LEU A 231 -8.71 -3.07 7.28
C LEU A 231 -10.06 -3.46 6.68
N PHE A 232 -10.17 -3.56 5.36
CA PHE A 232 -11.43 -3.98 4.73
C PHE A 232 -11.87 -5.38 5.22
N LEU A 233 -10.94 -6.32 5.34
CA LEU A 233 -11.27 -7.69 5.70
C LEU A 233 -11.55 -7.88 7.19
N SER A 234 -10.98 -7.04 8.06
CA SER A 234 -11.14 -7.12 9.52
C SER A 234 -12.59 -6.89 9.97
N ALA A 235 -13.03 -7.71 10.94
CA ALA A 235 -14.33 -7.57 11.60
C ALA A 235 -14.33 -6.35 12.54
N GLU A 236 -13.22 -6.07 13.20
CA GLU A 236 -13.01 -4.92 14.07
C GLU A 236 -13.24 -3.59 13.31
N SER A 237 -12.90 -3.56 12.02
CA SER A 237 -13.18 -2.41 11.16
C SER A 237 -14.68 -2.22 10.89
N GLN A 238 -15.46 -3.31 10.79
CA GLN A 238 -16.92 -3.20 10.63
C GLN A 238 -17.58 -2.75 11.92
N GLU A 239 -17.16 -3.30 13.06
CA GLU A 239 -17.65 -2.87 14.38
C GLU A 239 -17.42 -1.37 14.58
N ARG A 240 -16.23 -0.87 14.25
CA ARG A 240 -15.90 0.56 14.32
C ARG A 240 -16.75 1.40 13.36
N LEU A 241 -16.94 0.92 12.13
CA LEU A 241 -17.77 1.64 11.16
C LEU A 241 -19.22 1.78 11.64
N GLU A 242 -19.79 0.73 12.24
CA GLU A 242 -21.15 0.77 12.82
C GLU A 242 -21.24 1.70 14.04
N GLN A 243 -20.21 1.72 14.91
CA GLN A 243 -20.12 2.68 16.01
C GLN A 243 -20.09 4.13 15.47
N MET A 244 -19.29 4.40 14.43
CA MET A 244 -19.20 5.72 13.80
C MET A 244 -20.53 6.13 13.16
N LYS A 245 -21.21 5.23 12.43
CA LYS A 245 -22.54 5.49 11.85
C LYS A 245 -23.56 5.82 12.94
N THR A 246 -23.55 5.07 14.04
CA THR A 246 -24.43 5.28 15.19
C THR A 246 -24.19 6.64 15.84
N ALA A 247 -22.92 7.00 16.08
CA ALA A 247 -22.55 8.30 16.64
C ALA A 247 -22.96 9.46 15.73
N VAL A 248 -22.74 9.34 14.41
CA VAL A 248 -23.17 10.35 13.43
C VAL A 248 -24.70 10.47 13.40
N ALA A 249 -25.44 9.36 13.45
CA ALA A 249 -26.89 9.37 13.50
C ALA A 249 -27.43 10.05 14.77
N GLN A 250 -26.82 9.77 15.93
CA GLN A 250 -27.17 10.41 17.21
C GLN A 250 -26.90 11.92 17.18
N TRP A 251 -25.74 12.33 16.66
CA TRP A 251 -25.39 13.74 16.48
C TRP A 251 -26.37 14.45 15.54
N ARG A 252 -26.71 13.85 14.39
CA ARG A 252 -27.71 14.38 13.45
C ARG A 252 -29.10 14.50 14.06
N ALA A 253 -29.45 13.62 15.00
CA ALA A 253 -30.71 13.64 15.72
C ALA A 253 -30.73 14.63 16.90
N GLY A 254 -29.69 15.45 17.10
CA GLY A 254 -29.60 16.41 18.20
C GLY A 254 -29.43 15.76 19.58
N ARG A 255 -29.15 14.46 19.64
CA ARG A 255 -28.89 13.74 20.89
C ARG A 255 -27.38 13.79 21.13
N LEU A 256 -26.92 14.69 22.00
CA LEU A 256 -25.53 14.66 22.47
C LEU A 256 -25.27 13.31 23.13
N PRO A 257 -24.11 12.67 22.91
CA PRO A 257 -23.74 11.49 23.66
C PRO A 257 -23.72 11.86 25.14
N MET A 258 -24.51 11.17 25.96
CA MET A 258 -24.33 11.21 27.41
C MET A 258 -22.87 10.79 27.66
N ALA A 259 -22.07 11.71 28.20
CA ALA A 259 -20.71 11.39 28.61
C ALA A 259 -20.76 10.14 29.49
N SER A 260 -20.15 9.04 29.03
CA SER A 260 -20.02 7.88 29.89
C SER A 260 -19.03 8.27 30.98
N GLU A 261 -19.52 8.50 32.19
CA GLU A 261 -18.70 8.42 33.39
C GLU A 261 -18.04 7.03 33.40
N LYS A 262 -16.71 7.00 33.25
CA LYS A 262 -15.79 5.98 33.74
C LYS A 262 -14.35 6.42 33.61
#